data_AF-A0A3B9JI88-F1
#
_entry.id   AF-A0A3B9JI88-F1
#
_cell.length_a   1.000
_cell.length_b   1.000
_cell.length_c   1.000
_cell.angle_alpha   90.00
_cell.angle_beta   90.00
_cell.angle_gamma   90.00
#
_symmetry.space_group_name_H-M   'P 1'
#
loop_
_entity.id
_entity.type
_entity.pdbx_description
1 polymer ?
#
loop_
_entity_poly.entity_id
_entity_poly.type
_entity_poly.pdbx_seq_one_letter_code
_entity_poly.pdbx_strand_id
1 'polypeptide(L)'
;MIALRSYHFKMEKVLEYKSRVEKGIIEDYAKINTKLSKEKEHLDSLKSQYEQNGHKEKPKADLNNMKMQFLYKEKLKNEMTYQEKKVANINKKLEEVRIDLVEARKDRKIMENLREKDKEHYEKKIKEHEQKELDDLTIMKYGRR
;
A
#
# COMPACT_ATOMS: atom_id res chain seq x y z
N MET A 1 31.01 -32.36 18.62
CA MET A 1 30.68 -30.96 18.27
C MET A 1 29.65 -31.00 17.15
N ILE A 2 28.37 -30.88 17.47
CA ILE A 2 27.34 -30.67 16.46
C ILE A 2 27.57 -29.26 15.93
N ALA A 3 27.91 -29.14 14.65
CA ALA A 3 27.98 -27.85 13.99
C ALA A 3 26.66 -27.12 14.23
N LEU A 4 26.70 -25.97 14.90
CA LEU A 4 25.58 -25.04 15.05
C LEU A 4 25.01 -24.79 13.66
N ARG A 5 23.95 -25.52 13.29
CA ARG A 5 23.24 -25.26 12.05
C ARG A 5 22.72 -23.83 12.12
N SER A 6 22.89 -23.07 11.05
CA SER A 6 22.26 -21.76 10.95
C SER A 6 20.74 -21.92 11.06
N TYR A 7 20.08 -21.03 11.79
CA TYR A 7 18.62 -21.03 11.91
C TYR A 7 17.97 -20.90 10.54
N HIS A 8 16.95 -21.71 10.28
CA HIS A 8 16.16 -21.62 9.06
C HIS A 8 14.68 -21.75 9.39
N PHE A 9 13.90 -20.73 9.02
CA PHE A 9 12.47 -20.74 9.21
C PHE A 9 11.80 -21.59 8.12
N LYS A 10 11.05 -22.61 8.55
CA LYS A 10 10.43 -23.59 7.64
C LYS A 10 9.49 -22.96 6.59
N MET A 11 8.90 -21.79 6.90
CA MET A 11 7.93 -21.11 6.03
C MET A 11 8.50 -19.84 5.35
N GLU A 12 9.82 -19.73 5.21
CA GLU A 12 10.46 -18.54 4.60
C GLU A 12 9.91 -18.25 3.20
N LYS A 13 9.73 -19.27 2.34
CA LYS A 13 9.15 -19.12 0.99
C LYS A 13 7.73 -18.53 1.00
N VAL A 14 6.94 -18.86 2.03
CA VAL A 14 5.57 -18.34 2.19
C VAL A 14 5.61 -16.88 2.62
N LEU A 15 6.52 -16.51 3.53
CA LEU A 15 6.74 -15.13 3.94
C LEU A 15 7.23 -14.26 2.77
N GLU A 16 8.17 -14.76 1.96
CA GLU A 16 8.63 -14.10 0.74
C GLU A 16 7.49 -13.92 -0.28
N TYR A 17 6.66 -14.94 -0.48
CA TYR A 17 5.49 -14.83 -1.35
C TYR A 17 4.53 -13.73 -0.89
N LYS A 18 4.14 -13.74 0.39
CA LYS A 18 3.26 -12.70 0.96
C LYS A 18 3.87 -11.31 0.88
N SER A 19 5.18 -11.18 1.06
CA SER A 19 5.89 -9.91 0.91
C SER A 19 5.87 -9.40 -0.53
N ARG A 20 6.01 -10.29 -1.51
CA ARG A 20 5.87 -9.93 -2.94
C ARG A 20 4.45 -9.52 -3.30
N VAL A 21 3.44 -10.20 -2.77
CA VAL A 21 2.03 -9.84 -2.94
C VAL A 21 1.77 -8.43 -2.40
N GLU A 22 2.17 -8.14 -1.15
CA GLU A 22 2.02 -6.80 -0.57
C GLU A 22 2.72 -5.74 -1.45
N LYS A 23 3.95 -6.01 -1.87
CA LYS A 23 4.71 -5.06 -2.73
C LYS A 23 3.97 -4.76 -4.04
N GLY A 24 3.40 -5.78 -4.69
CA GLY A 24 2.59 -5.59 -5.90
C GLY A 24 1.38 -4.69 -5.66
N ILE A 25 0.67 -4.89 -4.56
CA ILE A 25 -0.48 -4.07 -4.19
C ILE A 25 -0.06 -2.62 -3.88
N ILE A 26 1.09 -2.40 -3.23
CA ILE A 26 1.66 -1.05 -3.02
C ILE A 26 1.91 -0.35 -4.35
N GLU A 27 2.50 -1.05 -5.32
CA GLU A 27 2.78 -0.50 -6.64
C GLU A 27 1.48 -0.12 -7.37
N ASP A 28 0.45 -0.96 -7.28
CA ASP A 28 -0.85 -0.68 -7.90
C ASP A 28 -1.59 0.47 -7.20
N TYR A 29 -1.55 0.53 -5.87
CA TYR A 29 -2.05 1.67 -5.09
C TYR A 29 -1.40 2.97 -5.56
N ALA A 30 -0.07 2.99 -5.70
CA ALA A 30 0.67 4.16 -6.15
C ALA A 30 0.24 4.60 -7.56
N LYS A 31 0.11 3.67 -8.52
CA LYS A 31 -0.34 3.97 -9.88
C LYS A 31 -1.74 4.58 -9.90
N ILE A 32 -2.69 3.99 -9.14
CA ILE A 32 -4.07 4.49 -9.07
C ILE A 32 -4.11 5.86 -8.41
N ASN A 33 -3.33 6.08 -7.34
CA ASN A 33 -3.25 7.36 -6.66
C ASN A 33 -2.68 8.47 -7.55
N THR A 34 -1.61 8.18 -8.30
CA THR A 34 -1.08 9.13 -9.30
C THR A 34 -2.12 9.47 -10.36
N LYS A 35 -2.86 8.47 -10.85
CA LYS A 35 -3.95 8.70 -11.80
C LYS A 35 -5.03 9.58 -11.18
N LEU A 36 -5.44 9.29 -9.94
CA LEU A 36 -6.43 10.09 -9.23
C LEU A 36 -6.01 11.57 -9.11
N SER A 37 -4.75 11.84 -8.77
CA SER A 37 -4.22 13.21 -8.67
C SER A 37 -4.39 13.96 -9.98
N LYS A 38 -3.94 13.36 -11.09
CA LYS A 38 -4.05 13.96 -12.43
C LYS A 38 -5.49 14.28 -12.81
N GLU A 39 -6.42 13.39 -12.48
CA GLU A 39 -7.84 13.57 -12.81
C GLU A 39 -8.50 14.63 -11.91
N LYS A 40 -8.05 14.80 -10.66
CA LYS A 40 -8.47 15.91 -9.80
C LYS A 40 -7.93 17.25 -10.30
N GLU A 41 -6.65 17.31 -10.66
CA GLU A 41 -6.04 18.50 -11.27
C GLU A 41 -6.76 18.92 -12.55
N HIS A 42 -7.15 17.97 -13.39
CA HIS A 42 -7.96 18.25 -14.58
C HIS A 42 -9.34 18.82 -14.23
N LEU A 43 -10.02 18.25 -13.22
CA LEU A 43 -11.30 18.77 -12.74
C LEU A 43 -11.17 20.21 -12.23
N ASP A 44 -10.12 20.49 -11.46
CA ASP A 44 -9.88 21.82 -10.91
C ASP A 44 -9.56 22.83 -12.02
N SER A 45 -8.83 22.43 -13.06
CA SER A 45 -8.64 23.25 -14.26
C SER A 45 -9.97 23.59 -14.95
N LEU A 46 -10.87 22.62 -15.11
CA LEU A 46 -12.19 22.86 -15.70
C LEU A 46 -13.03 23.82 -14.85
N LYS A 47 -12.99 23.68 -13.52
CA LYS A 47 -13.65 24.60 -12.58
C LYS A 47 -13.11 26.02 -12.72
N SER A 48 -11.80 26.19 -12.73
CA SER A 48 -11.18 27.52 -12.91
C SER A 48 -11.55 28.14 -14.27
N GLN A 49 -11.60 27.35 -15.35
CA GLN A 49 -12.04 27.84 -16.66
C GLN A 49 -13.52 28.28 -16.63
N TYR A 50 -14.37 27.53 -15.94
CA TYR A 50 -15.78 27.88 -15.79
C TYR A 50 -15.97 29.21 -15.03
N GLU A 51 -15.25 29.38 -13.91
CA GLU A 51 -15.27 30.60 -13.09
C GLU A 51 -14.74 31.82 -13.87
N GLN A 52 -13.62 31.68 -14.59
CA GLN A 52 -13.04 32.77 -15.39
C GLN A 52 -13.98 33.26 -16.51
N ASN A 53 -14.84 32.40 -17.07
CA ASN A 53 -15.89 32.83 -18.00
C ASN A 53 -17.07 33.54 -17.31
N GLY A 54 -17.15 33.52 -15.99
CA GLY A 54 -18.09 34.32 -15.20
C GLY A 54 -17.67 35.77 -15.03
N HIS A 55 -16.35 36.04 -14.95
CA HIS A 55 -15.80 37.32 -14.52
C HIS A 55 -15.36 38.28 -15.64
N LYS A 56 -15.41 37.89 -16.92
CA LYS A 56 -15.07 38.79 -18.03
C LYS A 56 -16.17 39.86 -18.17
N GLU A 57 -15.81 41.12 -17.91
CA GLU A 57 -16.67 42.29 -18.18
C GLU A 57 -17.20 42.21 -19.62
N LYS A 58 -18.51 42.40 -19.79
CA LYS A 58 -19.17 42.29 -21.08
C LYS A 58 -19.14 43.66 -21.78
N PRO A 59 -18.25 43.93 -22.76
CA PRO A 59 -18.50 45.04 -23.67
C PRO A 59 -19.79 44.74 -24.44
N LYS A 60 -20.56 45.79 -24.84
CA LYS A 60 -21.85 45.70 -25.56
C LYS A 60 -21.93 44.42 -26.41
N ALA A 61 -22.53 43.37 -25.85
CA ALA A 61 -22.40 42.02 -26.39
C ALA A 61 -23.48 41.83 -27.46
N ASP A 62 -23.06 41.58 -28.69
CA ASP A 62 -23.96 41.08 -29.74
C ASP A 62 -24.55 39.71 -29.32
N LEU A 63 -25.79 39.43 -29.74
CA LEU A 63 -26.57 38.24 -29.40
C LEU A 63 -25.79 36.95 -29.70
N ASN A 64 -25.03 36.93 -30.79
CA ASN A 64 -24.18 35.81 -31.17
C ASN A 64 -23.07 35.53 -30.14
N ASN A 65 -22.43 36.57 -29.60
CA ASN A 65 -21.40 36.41 -28.56
C ASN A 65 -22.01 35.86 -27.27
N MET A 66 -23.21 36.31 -26.89
CA MET A 66 -23.91 35.78 -25.73
C MET A 66 -24.26 34.30 -25.90
N LYS A 67 -24.74 33.91 -27.09
CA LYS A 67 -25.07 32.51 -27.42
C LYS A 67 -23.83 31.62 -27.38
N MET A 68 -22.70 32.07 -27.93
CA MET A 68 -21.45 31.30 -27.91
C MET A 68 -20.92 31.12 -26.48
N GLN A 69 -20.97 32.16 -25.65
CA GLN A 69 -20.58 32.07 -24.23
C GLN A 69 -21.47 31.09 -23.45
N PHE A 70 -22.78 31.11 -23.69
CA PHE A 70 -23.71 30.17 -23.07
C PHE A 70 -23.39 28.71 -23.45
N LEU A 71 -23.25 28.43 -24.76
CA LEU A 71 -22.92 27.10 -25.25
C LEU A 71 -21.59 26.58 -24.71
N TYR A 72 -20.59 27.46 -24.59
CA TYR A 72 -19.30 27.11 -24.02
C TYR A 72 -19.39 26.76 -22.52
N LYS A 73 -20.17 27.52 -21.74
CA LYS A 73 -20.41 27.21 -20.32
C LYS A 73 -21.13 25.88 -20.14
N GLU A 74 -22.14 25.60 -20.95
CA GLU A 74 -22.84 24.31 -20.93
C GLU A 74 -21.90 23.15 -21.28
N LYS A 75 -21.02 23.34 -22.28
CA LYS A 75 -19.96 22.37 -22.60
C LYS A 75 -19.06 22.10 -21.39
N LEU A 76 -18.52 23.14 -20.76
CA LEU A 76 -17.66 23.01 -19.58
C LEU A 76 -18.36 22.29 -18.43
N LYS A 77 -19.64 22.61 -18.17
CA LYS A 77 -20.44 21.95 -17.13
C LYS A 77 -20.62 20.45 -17.40
N ASN A 78 -20.85 20.07 -18.66
CA ASN A 78 -20.94 18.67 -19.06
C ASN A 78 -19.59 17.95 -18.89
N GLU A 79 -18.49 18.58 -19.29
CA GLU A 79 -17.13 18.05 -19.10
C GLU A 79 -16.78 17.87 -17.62
N MET A 80 -17.11 18.86 -16.77
CA MET A 80 -16.94 18.76 -15.32
C MET A 80 -17.74 17.60 -14.73
N THR A 81 -19.01 17.45 -15.12
CA THR A 81 -19.87 16.36 -14.63
C THR A 81 -19.28 14.98 -15.01
N TYR A 82 -18.76 14.84 -16.23
CA TYR A 82 -18.08 13.62 -16.65
C TYR A 82 -16.80 13.38 -15.85
N GLN A 83 -16.01 14.43 -15.66
CA GLN A 83 -14.74 14.37 -14.93
C GLN A 83 -14.94 14.03 -13.45
N GLU A 84 -15.98 14.56 -12.81
CA GLU A 84 -16.36 14.23 -11.43
C GLU A 84 -16.70 12.74 -11.28
N LYS A 85 -17.50 12.19 -12.21
CA LYS A 85 -17.80 10.74 -12.24
C LYS A 85 -16.53 9.91 -12.39
N LYS A 86 -15.59 10.35 -13.23
CA LYS A 86 -14.30 9.67 -13.43
C LYS A 86 -13.46 9.69 -12.15
N VAL A 87 -13.35 10.84 -11.49
CA VAL A 87 -12.66 10.98 -10.19
C VAL A 87 -13.32 10.09 -9.12
N ALA A 88 -14.65 10.08 -9.03
CA ALA A 88 -15.38 9.22 -8.09
C ALA A 88 -15.10 7.74 -8.33
N ASN A 89 -15.11 7.29 -9.59
CA ASN A 89 -14.82 5.91 -9.94
C ASN A 89 -13.38 5.50 -9.60
N ILE A 90 -12.41 6.39 -9.82
CA ILE A 90 -11.01 6.12 -9.48
C ILE A 90 -10.81 6.11 -7.96
N ASN A 91 -11.45 7.02 -7.21
CA ASN A 91 -11.45 7.01 -5.75
C ASN A 91 -11.98 5.68 -5.20
N LYS A 92 -13.09 5.17 -5.76
CA LYS A 92 -13.64 3.87 -5.34
C LYS A 92 -12.63 2.74 -5.53
N LYS A 93 -11.97 2.68 -6.69
CA LYS A 93 -10.91 1.69 -6.95
C LYS A 93 -9.71 1.85 -6.02
N LEU A 94 -9.34 3.08 -5.69
CA LEU A 94 -8.24 3.32 -4.75
C LEU A 94 -8.58 2.79 -3.35
N GLU A 95 -9.83 2.96 -2.91
CA GLU A 95 -10.28 2.44 -1.61
C GLU A 95 -10.35 0.90 -1.60
N GLU A 96 -10.80 0.28 -2.70
CA GLU A 96 -10.75 -1.19 -2.87
C GLU A 96 -9.31 -1.71 -2.70
N VAL A 97 -8.35 -1.12 -3.43
CA VAL A 97 -6.93 -1.51 -3.34
C VAL A 97 -6.32 -1.19 -1.96
N ARG A 98 -6.80 -0.15 -1.28
CA ARG A 98 -6.38 0.17 0.08
C ARG A 98 -6.79 -0.92 1.07
N ILE A 99 -8.00 -1.45 0.94
CA ILE A 99 -8.49 -2.57 1.78
C ILE A 99 -7.62 -3.80 1.52
N ASP A 100 -7.35 -4.13 0.26
CA ASP A 100 -6.48 -5.25 -0.12
C ASP A 100 -5.07 -5.10 0.45
N LEU A 101 -4.53 -3.88 0.46
CA LEU A 101 -3.22 -3.58 1.03
C LEU A 101 -3.18 -3.83 2.54
N VAL A 102 -4.24 -3.46 3.26
CA VAL A 102 -4.34 -3.68 4.71
C VAL A 102 -4.35 -5.18 5.03
N GLU A 103 -5.13 -5.96 4.29
CA GLU A 103 -5.17 -7.41 4.50
C GLU A 103 -3.84 -8.08 4.12
N ALA A 104 -3.22 -7.71 2.99
CA ALA A 104 -1.91 -8.24 2.60
C ALA A 104 -0.81 -7.92 3.63
N ARG A 105 -0.84 -6.71 4.21
CA ARG A 105 0.06 -6.30 5.30
C ARG A 105 -0.12 -7.16 6.54
N LYS A 106 -1.37 -7.36 6.96
CA LYS A 106 -1.71 -8.19 8.11
C LYS A 106 -1.22 -9.63 7.91
N ASP A 107 -1.47 -10.18 6.74
CA ASP A 107 -1.01 -11.51 6.34
C ASP A 107 0.51 -11.68 6.39
N ARG A 108 1.27 -10.72 5.85
CA ARG A 108 2.73 -10.71 5.96
C ARG A 108 3.15 -10.62 7.42
N LYS A 109 2.55 -9.72 8.21
CA LYS A 109 2.92 -9.50 9.61
C LYS A 109 2.67 -10.72 10.49
N ILE A 110 1.60 -11.47 10.24
CA ILE A 110 1.35 -12.75 10.91
C ILE A 110 2.52 -13.72 10.66
N MET A 111 2.99 -13.84 9.42
CA MET A 111 4.12 -14.71 9.08
C MET A 111 5.45 -14.24 9.70
N GLU A 112 5.69 -12.94 9.76
CA GLU A 112 6.86 -12.40 10.47
C GLU A 112 6.85 -12.75 11.95
N ASN A 113 5.71 -12.56 12.61
CA ASN A 113 5.56 -12.87 14.03
C ASN A 113 5.74 -14.37 14.30
N LEU A 114 5.31 -15.24 13.38
CA LEU A 114 5.58 -16.68 13.45
C LEU A 114 7.07 -17.00 13.32
N ARG A 115 7.77 -16.32 12.40
CA ARG A 115 9.23 -16.47 12.23
C ARG A 115 10.00 -16.03 13.47
N GLU A 116 9.59 -14.92 14.10
CA GLU A 116 10.20 -14.41 15.32
C GLU A 116 10.04 -15.41 16.47
N LYS A 117 8.82 -15.92 16.70
CA LYS A 117 8.56 -16.95 17.73
C LYS A 117 9.32 -18.26 17.48
N ASP A 118 9.41 -18.71 16.24
CA ASP A 118 10.16 -19.93 15.89
C ASP A 118 11.65 -19.75 16.17
N LYS A 119 12.18 -18.54 15.91
CA LYS A 119 13.57 -18.18 16.22
C LYS A 119 13.83 -18.16 17.72
N GLU A 120 12.96 -17.53 18.51
CA GLU A 120 13.08 -17.51 19.97
C GLU A 120 13.09 -18.93 20.56
N HIS A 121 12.22 -19.80 20.05
CA HIS A 121 12.15 -21.20 20.47
C HIS A 121 13.40 -21.99 20.06
N TYR A 122 13.93 -21.75 18.85
CA TYR A 122 15.20 -22.32 18.40
C TYR A 122 16.37 -21.93 19.32
N GLU A 123 16.49 -20.64 19.63
CA GLU A 123 17.54 -20.12 20.51
C GLU A 123 17.42 -20.68 21.93
N LYS A 124 16.19 -20.83 22.46
CA LYS A 124 15.95 -21.46 23.76
C LYS A 124 16.41 -22.91 23.77
N LYS A 125 16.10 -23.68 22.73
CA LYS A 125 16.52 -25.08 22.61
C LYS A 125 18.03 -25.24 22.54
N ILE A 126 18.74 -24.35 21.84
CA ILE A 126 20.20 -24.35 21.83
C ILE A 126 20.73 -24.16 23.26
N LYS A 127 20.24 -23.13 23.98
CA LYS A 127 20.68 -22.87 25.36
C LYS A 127 20.40 -24.04 26.30
N GLU A 128 19.23 -24.67 26.18
CA GLU A 128 18.88 -25.86 26.97
C GLU A 128 19.80 -27.06 26.66
N HIS A 129 20.21 -27.23 25.40
CA HIS A 129 21.14 -28.28 25.00
C HIS A 129 22.56 -28.00 25.51
N GLU A 130 23.06 -26.77 25.33
CA GLU A 130 24.38 -26.36 25.83
C GLU A 130 24.47 -26.52 27.35
N GLN A 131 23.43 -26.15 28.10
CA GLN A 131 23.40 -26.34 29.55
C GLN A 131 23.48 -27.81 29.94
N LYS A 132 22.71 -28.69 29.26
CA LYS A 132 22.77 -30.14 29.52
C LYS A 132 24.16 -30.72 29.25
N GLU A 133 24.81 -30.31 28.15
CA GLU A 133 26.18 -30.76 27.85
C GLU A 133 27.18 -30.33 28.95
N LEU A 134 27.03 -29.13 29.51
CA LEU A 134 27.87 -28.66 30.62
C LEU A 134 27.62 -29.46 31.91
N ASP A 135 26.37 -29.76 32.22
CA ASP A 135 25.98 -30.55 33.40
C ASP A 135 26.53 -31.98 33.29
N ASP A 136 26.40 -32.61 32.11
CA ASP A 136 26.92 -33.96 31.85
C ASP A 136 28.46 -34.02 31.99
N LEU A 137 29.18 -33.03 31.46
CA LEU A 137 30.63 -32.91 31.62
C LEU A 137 31.02 -32.77 33.10
N THR A 138 30.23 -32.02 33.88
CA THR A 138 30.43 -31.85 35.32
C THR A 138 30.26 -33.18 36.05
N ILE A 139 29.16 -33.91 35.79
CA ILE A 139 28.91 -35.22 36.39
C ILE A 139 30.04 -36.20 36.06
N MET A 140 30.49 -36.27 34.80
CA MET A 140 31.59 -37.16 34.40
C MET A 140 32.93 -36.82 35.08
N LYS A 141 33.17 -35.54 35.36
CA LYS A 141 34.41 -35.07 36.02
C LYS A 141 34.41 -35.33 37.52
N TYR A 142 33.27 -35.19 38.19
CA TYR A 142 33.15 -35.39 39.64
C TYR A 142 32.79 -36.83 40.04
N GLY A 143 32.14 -37.61 39.17
CA GLY A 143 31.81 -39.03 39.40
C GLY A 143 32.98 -40.00 39.24
N ARG A 144 34.18 -39.52 38.88
CA ARG A 144 35.44 -40.31 38.80
C ARG A 144 36.32 -40.18 40.05
N ARG A 145 35.79 -39.65 41.16
CA ARG A 145 36.46 -39.60 42.47
C ARG A 145 35.80 -40.54 43.45
#